data_AF-A0A133YY11-F1
#
_entry.id   AF-A0A133YY11-F1
#
_cell.length_a   1.000
_cell.length_b   1.000
_cell.length_c   1.000
_cell.angle_alpha   90.00
_cell.angle_beta   90.00
_cell.angle_gamma   90.00
#
_symmetry.space_group_name_H-M   'P 1'
#
loop_
_entity.id
_entity.type
_entity.pdbx_description
1 polymer ?
#
loop_
_entity_poly.entity_id
_entity_poly.type
_entity_poly.pdbx_seq_one_letter_code
_entity_poly.pdbx_strand_id
1 'polypeptide(L)'
;SDASGKHYFKDGKYFNGLLDNKLYKNGLVSNGKTYVNNIFYDENLKPANWWADDGNDWFFFKDGKKLTGEGIDKNGKHLFKNGKYLTGYFDKLFYKDGNVCSWWADDGNDWFFFKDGKKFTGTSSDASGKHYFK
;
A
#
# COMPACT_ATOMS: atom_id res chain seq x y z
N SER A 1 -9.33 -35.94 20.80
CA SER A 1 -9.21 -34.52 21.14
C SER A 1 -8.36 -33.86 20.07
N ASP A 2 -9.01 -33.25 19.10
CA ASP A 2 -8.38 -32.29 18.19
C ASP A 2 -7.90 -31.08 19.01
N ALA A 3 -6.61 -30.75 18.88
CA ALA A 3 -5.89 -29.82 19.74
C ALA A 3 -6.20 -28.33 19.47
N SER A 4 -7.39 -28.02 18.94
CA SER A 4 -7.67 -26.74 18.28
C SER A 4 -8.34 -25.68 19.16
N GLY A 5 -8.57 -25.94 20.46
CA GLY A 5 -9.16 -24.95 21.38
C GLY A 5 -10.67 -24.74 21.21
N LYS A 6 -11.28 -23.95 22.12
CA LYS A 6 -12.71 -23.64 22.09
C LYS A 6 -13.00 -22.62 20.98
N HIS A 7 -13.88 -22.96 20.05
CA HIS A 7 -14.28 -22.10 18.94
C HIS A 7 -15.57 -21.34 19.26
N TYR A 8 -15.60 -20.06 18.88
CA TYR A 8 -16.78 -19.22 18.95
C TYR A 8 -17.54 -19.24 17.61
N PHE A 9 -18.84 -19.46 17.69
CA PHE A 9 -19.74 -19.54 16.55
C PHE A 9 -20.81 -18.45 16.64
N LYS A 10 -21.22 -17.92 15.50
CA LYS A 10 -22.36 -17.00 15.36
C LYS A 10 -23.22 -17.47 14.19
N ASP A 11 -24.53 -17.63 14.42
CA ASP A 11 -25.49 -18.11 13.43
C ASP A 11 -25.06 -19.44 12.74
N GLY A 12 -24.51 -20.36 13.53
CA GLY A 12 -24.05 -21.67 13.05
C GLY A 12 -22.74 -21.66 12.24
N LYS A 13 -22.05 -20.52 12.14
CA LYS A 13 -20.77 -20.38 11.40
C LYS A 13 -19.64 -19.94 12.32
N TYR A 14 -18.40 -20.26 11.93
CA TYR A 14 -17.21 -19.74 12.61
C TYR A 14 -17.20 -18.21 12.60
N PHE A 15 -17.08 -17.61 13.78
CA PHE A 15 -17.07 -16.15 13.92
C PHE A 15 -15.73 -15.57 13.47
N ASN A 16 -15.80 -14.42 12.80
CA ASN A 16 -14.65 -13.63 12.34
C ASN A 16 -14.94 -12.17 12.64
N GLY A 17 -14.13 -11.54 13.51
CA GLY A 17 -14.30 -10.13 13.87
C GLY A 17 -13.92 -9.83 15.32
N LEU A 18 -14.15 -8.59 15.74
CA LEU A 18 -13.95 -8.15 17.12
C LEU A 18 -15.20 -8.42 17.96
N LEU A 19 -15.00 -8.99 19.15
CA LEU A 19 -16.00 -9.17 20.19
C LEU A 19 -15.31 -9.02 21.56
N ASP A 20 -15.84 -8.16 22.43
CA ASP A 20 -15.32 -7.95 23.80
C ASP A 20 -13.79 -7.76 23.84
N ASN A 21 -13.27 -6.87 22.99
CA ASN A 21 -11.84 -6.57 22.81
C ASN A 21 -10.96 -7.76 22.38
N LYS A 22 -11.55 -8.87 21.93
CA LYS A 22 -10.85 -10.02 21.35
C LYS A 22 -11.12 -10.09 19.86
N LEU A 23 -10.06 -10.25 19.08
CA LEU A 23 -10.16 -10.52 17.65
C LEU A 23 -10.31 -12.02 17.44
N TYR A 24 -11.29 -12.41 16.65
CA TYR A 24 -11.55 -13.80 16.30
C TYR A 24 -11.27 -14.06 14.82
N LYS A 25 -10.60 -15.17 14.54
CA LYS A 25 -10.37 -15.71 13.20
C LYS A 25 -10.75 -17.18 13.20
N ASN A 26 -11.69 -17.55 12.33
CA ASN A 26 -12.24 -18.91 12.28
C ASN A 26 -12.72 -19.41 13.66
N GLY A 27 -13.36 -18.53 14.44
CA GLY A 27 -13.86 -18.85 15.79
C GLY A 27 -12.80 -18.92 16.87
N LEU A 28 -11.51 -18.81 16.56
CA LEU A 28 -10.42 -18.79 17.54
C LEU A 28 -9.98 -17.38 17.84
N VAL A 29 -9.58 -17.13 19.09
CA VAL A 29 -8.95 -15.85 19.46
C VAL A 29 -7.64 -15.75 18.70
N SER A 30 -7.50 -14.71 17.87
CA SER A 30 -6.29 -14.40 17.15
C SER A 30 -5.38 -13.54 18.00
N ASN A 31 -4.09 -13.84 17.96
CA ASN A 31 -3.04 -13.05 18.58
C ASN A 31 -2.05 -12.59 17.50
N GLY A 32 -1.48 -11.40 17.68
CA GLY A 32 -0.54 -10.83 16.72
C GLY A 32 -1.18 -10.40 15.39
N LYS A 33 -0.32 -10.13 14.42
CA LYS A 33 -0.69 -9.62 13.10
C LYS A 33 -1.53 -10.64 12.32
N THR A 34 -2.68 -10.22 11.79
CA THR A 34 -3.52 -11.13 11.00
C THR A 34 -4.50 -10.39 10.12
N TYR A 35 -5.02 -11.09 9.11
CA TYR A 35 -6.20 -10.68 8.37
C TYR A 35 -7.46 -11.36 8.92
N VAL A 36 -8.49 -10.55 9.16
CA VAL A 36 -9.86 -10.98 9.47
C VAL A 36 -10.81 -10.14 8.64
N ASN A 37 -11.68 -10.77 7.84
CA ASN A 37 -12.63 -10.10 6.94
C ASN A 37 -11.99 -9.02 6.05
N ASN A 38 -10.81 -9.31 5.49
CA ASN A 38 -10.01 -8.39 4.65
C ASN A 38 -9.52 -7.11 5.36
N ILE A 39 -9.59 -7.08 6.70
CA ILE A 39 -8.98 -6.05 7.53
C ILE A 39 -7.71 -6.64 8.14
N PHE A 40 -6.60 -5.95 7.92
CA PHE A 40 -5.32 -6.25 8.55
C PHE A 40 -5.27 -5.61 9.94
N TYR A 41 -5.04 -6.44 10.94
CA TYR A 41 -4.82 -6.04 12.32
C TYR A 41 -3.34 -6.13 12.65
N ASP A 42 -2.82 -5.12 13.32
CA ASP A 42 -1.45 -5.08 13.81
C ASP A 42 -1.26 -5.97 15.05
N GLU A 43 -0.06 -5.97 15.62
CA GLU A 43 0.27 -6.70 16.84
C GLU A 43 -0.54 -6.28 18.08
N ASN A 44 -1.11 -5.07 18.06
CA ASN A 44 -1.98 -4.54 19.10
C ASN A 44 -3.46 -4.84 18.85
N LEU A 45 -3.78 -5.68 17.86
CA LEU A 45 -5.13 -6.03 17.44
C LEU A 45 -5.96 -4.82 17.01
N LYS A 46 -5.32 -3.78 16.47
CA LYS A 46 -5.98 -2.62 15.87
C LYS A 46 -5.87 -2.68 14.35
N PRO A 47 -6.90 -2.25 13.60
CA PRO A 47 -6.77 -2.08 12.16
C PRO A 47 -5.56 -1.20 11.84
N ALA A 48 -4.68 -1.68 10.95
CA ALA A 48 -3.47 -0.93 10.60
C ALA A 48 -3.83 0.39 9.90
N ASN A 49 -3.17 1.47 10.30
CA ASN A 49 -3.44 2.83 9.80
C ASN A 49 -2.16 3.56 9.35
N TRP A 50 -1.14 2.78 9.01
CA TRP A 50 0.17 3.28 8.59
C TRP A 50 0.90 2.22 7.76
N TRP A 51 2.18 2.47 7.46
CA TRP A 51 3.11 1.45 7.03
C TRP A 51 3.15 0.30 8.03
N ALA A 52 2.84 -0.91 7.56
CA ALA A 52 2.97 -2.14 8.33
C ALA A 52 3.43 -3.29 7.42
N ASP A 53 4.24 -4.17 7.99
CA ASP A 53 4.56 -5.47 7.40
C ASP A 53 3.42 -6.45 7.70
N ASP A 54 2.77 -6.95 6.64
CA ASP A 54 1.66 -7.90 6.72
C ASP A 54 2.08 -9.39 6.70
N GLY A 55 3.38 -9.65 6.74
CA GLY A 55 4.01 -10.96 6.66
C GLY A 55 4.47 -11.34 5.25
N ASN A 56 4.06 -10.59 4.22
CA ASN A 56 4.58 -10.74 2.86
C ASN A 56 5.50 -9.57 2.47
N ASP A 57 5.10 -8.34 2.78
CA ASP A 57 5.87 -7.13 2.49
C ASP A 57 5.30 -5.94 3.31
N TRP A 58 5.95 -4.78 3.23
CA TRP A 58 5.47 -3.53 3.81
C TRP A 58 4.41 -2.88 2.92
N PHE A 59 3.27 -2.54 3.50
CA PHE A 59 2.21 -1.80 2.82
C PHE A 59 1.73 -0.64 3.68
N PHE A 60 1.28 0.43 3.04
CA PHE A 60 0.59 1.53 3.67
C PHE A 60 -0.89 1.17 3.80
N PHE A 61 -1.39 1.16 5.03
CA PHE A 61 -2.77 0.84 5.35
C PHE A 61 -3.55 2.07 5.80
N LYS A 62 -4.86 2.02 5.56
CA LYS A 62 -5.86 2.90 6.16
C LYS A 62 -7.06 2.05 6.56
N ASP A 63 -7.49 2.15 7.81
CA ASP A 63 -8.57 1.34 8.39
C ASP A 63 -8.38 -0.18 8.16
N GLY A 64 -7.12 -0.63 8.24
CA GLY A 64 -6.69 -2.02 8.02
C GLY A 64 -6.76 -2.49 6.57
N LYS A 65 -7.03 -1.61 5.60
CA LYS A 65 -6.99 -1.94 4.16
C LYS A 65 -5.77 -1.31 3.51
N LYS A 66 -5.13 -2.03 2.58
CA LYS A 66 -4.05 -1.48 1.76
C LYS A 66 -4.56 -0.28 0.98
N LEU A 67 -3.94 0.88 1.18
CA LEU A 67 -4.44 2.13 0.64
C LEU A 67 -4.33 2.17 -0.89
N THR A 68 -5.42 2.56 -1.55
CA THR A 68 -5.40 3.02 -2.94
C THR A 68 -6.00 4.42 -2.95
N GLY A 69 -5.27 5.39 -3.50
CA GLY A 69 -5.59 6.80 -3.38
C GLY A 69 -4.58 7.57 -2.53
N GLU A 70 -4.94 8.78 -2.12
CA GLU A 70 -4.02 9.70 -1.44
C GLU A 70 -3.82 9.31 0.03
N GLY A 71 -2.56 9.31 0.47
CA GLY A 71 -2.14 9.08 1.85
C GLY A 71 -1.06 10.07 2.26
N ILE A 72 -0.85 10.21 3.56
CA ILE A 72 0.22 11.04 4.13
C ILE A 72 1.07 10.14 5.01
N ASP A 73 2.37 10.09 4.74
CA ASP A 73 3.34 9.49 5.65
C ASP A 73 4.38 10.52 6.11
N LYS A 74 5.47 10.04 6.73
CA LYS A 74 6.54 10.91 7.26
C LYS A 74 7.21 11.79 6.18
N ASN A 75 7.15 11.39 4.91
CA ASN A 75 7.74 12.08 3.77
C ASN A 75 6.75 13.02 3.07
N GLY A 76 5.49 13.08 3.54
CA GLY A 76 4.46 13.97 3.03
C GLY A 76 3.33 13.23 2.33
N LYS A 77 2.62 13.96 1.46
CA LYS A 77 1.46 13.45 0.73
C LYS A 77 1.90 12.69 -0.51
N HIS A 78 1.40 11.46 -0.66
CA HIS A 78 1.71 10.58 -1.77
C HIS A 78 0.45 9.87 -2.28
N LEU A 79 0.48 9.44 -3.54
CA LEU A 79 -0.54 8.58 -4.13
C LEU A 79 -0.12 7.11 -3.98
N PHE A 80 -1.05 6.26 -3.55
CA PHE A 80 -0.82 4.84 -3.31
C PHE A 80 -1.68 3.98 -4.23
N LYS A 81 -1.16 2.79 -4.55
CA LYS A 81 -1.90 1.72 -5.24
C LYS A 81 -1.63 0.41 -4.50
N ASN A 82 -2.70 -0.19 -3.97
CA ASN A 82 -2.62 -1.42 -3.18
C ASN A 82 -1.57 -1.37 -2.06
N GLY A 83 -1.51 -0.25 -1.34
CA GLY A 83 -0.61 -0.03 -0.20
C GLY A 83 0.84 0.21 -0.57
N LYS A 84 1.20 0.27 -1.85
CA LYS A 84 2.52 0.72 -2.30
C LYS A 84 2.41 2.13 -2.83
N TYR A 85 3.51 2.89 -2.79
CA TYR A 85 3.59 4.13 -3.54
C TYR A 85 3.25 3.87 -5.01
N LEU A 86 2.47 4.75 -5.61
CA LEU A 86 2.14 4.62 -7.02
C LEU A 86 3.39 4.85 -7.87
N THR A 87 3.68 3.87 -8.72
CA THR A 87 4.58 4.02 -9.87
C THR A 87 3.80 3.66 -11.12
N GLY A 88 3.83 4.53 -12.13
CA GLY A 88 3.05 4.40 -13.36
C GLY A 88 2.08 5.55 -13.60
N TYR A 89 1.24 5.41 -14.62
CA TYR A 89 0.32 6.47 -15.02
C TYR A 89 -0.96 6.50 -14.18
N PHE A 90 -1.34 7.72 -13.76
CA PHE A 90 -2.63 8.05 -13.19
C PHE A 90 -3.06 9.43 -13.69
N ASP A 91 -4.29 9.55 -14.16
CA ASP A 91 -4.82 10.77 -14.78
C ASP A 91 -3.88 11.40 -15.84
N LYS A 92 -3.35 10.55 -16.74
CA LYS A 92 -2.42 10.93 -17.83
C LYS A 92 -1.07 11.49 -17.38
N LEU A 93 -0.79 11.53 -16.08
CA LEU A 93 0.51 11.89 -15.52
C LEU A 93 1.23 10.65 -15.02
N PHE A 94 2.54 10.59 -15.23
CA PHE A 94 3.41 9.56 -14.71
C PHE A 94 3.81 9.89 -13.28
N TYR A 95 3.58 8.93 -12.38
CA TYR A 95 3.99 8.99 -11.00
C TYR A 95 5.15 8.02 -10.75
N LYS A 96 6.03 8.41 -9.84
CA LYS A 96 7.08 7.56 -9.29
C LYS A 96 7.20 7.86 -7.79
N ASP A 97 7.32 6.80 -7.00
CA ASP A 97 7.36 6.89 -5.53
C ASP A 97 6.16 7.70 -4.98
N GLY A 98 5.00 7.57 -5.63
CA GLY A 98 3.75 8.20 -5.22
C GLY A 98 3.64 9.69 -5.55
N ASN A 99 4.61 10.26 -6.27
CA ASN A 99 4.64 11.68 -6.63
C ASN A 99 4.65 11.86 -8.15
N VAL A 100 4.14 12.99 -8.64
CA VAL A 100 4.25 13.38 -10.05
C VAL A 100 5.74 13.45 -10.42
N CYS A 101 6.15 12.70 -11.43
CA CYS A 101 7.56 12.54 -11.76
C CYS A 101 8.09 13.74 -12.56
N SER A 102 9.21 14.31 -12.10
CA SER A 102 9.94 15.38 -12.80
C SER A 102 11.44 15.05 -12.93
N TRP A 103 11.75 13.78 -13.18
CA TRP A 103 13.10 13.24 -13.32
C TRP A 103 13.11 12.01 -14.24
N TRP A 104 14.28 11.36 -14.38
CA TRP A 104 14.42 10.14 -15.16
C TRP A 104 13.69 8.94 -14.50
N ALA A 105 12.86 8.26 -15.29
CA ALA A 105 12.19 7.04 -14.87
C ALA A 105 11.97 6.08 -16.04
N ASP A 106 12.00 4.80 -15.71
CA ASP A 106 11.48 3.73 -16.55
C ASP A 106 9.95 3.71 -16.42
N ASP A 107 9.24 3.81 -17.55
CA ASP A 107 7.77 3.80 -17.57
C ASP A 107 7.16 2.41 -17.81
N GLY A 108 7.99 1.38 -17.84
CA GLY A 108 7.65 0.00 -18.17
C GLY A 108 8.00 -0.39 -19.62
N ASN A 109 8.29 0.58 -20.48
CA ASN A 109 8.75 0.33 -21.85
C ASN A 109 10.22 0.77 -22.06
N ASP A 110 10.57 1.97 -21.61
CA ASP A 110 11.92 2.53 -21.73
C ASP A 110 12.15 3.65 -20.69
N TRP A 111 13.37 4.16 -20.61
CA TRP A 111 13.75 5.29 -19.79
C TRP A 111 13.43 6.62 -20.47
N PHE A 112 12.67 7.47 -19.77
CA PHE A 112 12.36 8.82 -20.22
C PHE A 112 12.67 9.84 -19.12
N PHE A 113 13.03 11.05 -19.52
CA PHE A 113 12.99 12.19 -18.61
C PHE A 113 11.56 12.70 -18.54
N PHE A 114 10.99 12.74 -17.34
CA PHE A 114 9.68 13.32 -17.10
C PHE A 114 9.82 14.75 -16.59
N LYS A 115 8.86 15.59 -16.97
CA LYS A 115 8.63 16.91 -16.38
C LYS A 115 7.15 17.06 -16.12
N ASP A 116 6.80 17.31 -14.86
CA ASP A 116 5.42 17.44 -14.39
C ASP A 116 4.54 16.25 -14.81
N GLY A 117 5.12 15.04 -14.73
CA GLY A 117 4.46 13.77 -15.03
C GLY A 117 4.33 13.46 -16.53
N LYS A 118 4.88 14.29 -17.42
CA LYS A 118 4.84 14.06 -18.88
C LYS A 118 6.23 13.78 -19.41
N LYS A 119 6.34 12.89 -20.40
CA LYS A 119 7.59 12.67 -21.12
C LYS A 119 8.05 13.98 -21.73
N PHE A 120 9.24 14.42 -21.36
CA PHE A 120 9.85 15.61 -21.90
C PHE A 120 10.41 15.29 -23.29
N THR A 121 10.02 16.10 -24.27
CA THR A 121 10.60 16.10 -25.61
C THR A 121 11.20 17.49 -25.83
N GLY A 122 12.41 17.56 -26.39
CA GLY A 122 13.12 18.81 -26.60
C GLY A 122 14.59 18.75 -26.18
N THR A 123 15.18 19.92 -25.94
CA THR A 123 16.57 20.05 -25.49
C THR A 123 16.63 20.54 -24.06
N SER A 124 17.41 19.85 -23.21
CA SER A 124 17.77 20.35 -21.88
C SER A 124 19.28 20.56 -21.79
N SER A 125 19.73 21.38 -20.85
CA SER A 125 21.16 21.57 -20.54
C SER A 125 21.37 21.43 -19.05
N ASP A 126 22.33 20.61 -18.64
CA ASP A 126 22.81 20.53 -17.25
C ASP A 126 24.35 20.65 -17.20
N ALA A 127 24.94 20.45 -16.02
CA ALA A 127 26.40 20.52 -15.84
C ALA A 127 27.18 19.47 -16.68
N SER A 128 26.51 18.46 -17.22
CA SER A 128 27.08 17.42 -18.09
C SER A 128 26.91 17.70 -19.59
N GLY A 129 26.13 18.72 -19.98
CA GLY A 129 26.02 19.17 -21.37
C GLY A 129 24.59 19.35 -21.87
N LYS A 130 24.43 19.46 -23.21
CA LYS A 130 23.12 19.53 -23.89
C LYS A 130 22.60 18.12 -24.18
N HIS A 131 21.39 17.84 -23.72
CA HIS A 131 20.68 16.58 -23.92
C HIS A 131 19.53 16.78 -24.89
N TYR A 132 19.41 15.90 -25.89
CA TYR A 132 18.32 15.90 -26.87
C TYR A 132 17.38 14.73 -26.58
N PHE A 133 16.12 15.04 -26.28
CA PHE A 133 15.06 14.08 -26.00
C PHE A 133 14.11 14.06 -27.19
N LYS A 134 14.03 12.93 -27.90
CA LYS A 134 13.11 12.71 -29.02
C LYS A 134 11.89 11.92 -28.56
#